data_AF-A0A7S2AGG8-F1
#
_entry.id   AF-A0A7S2AGG8-F1
#
_cell.length_a   1.000
_cell.length_b   1.000
_cell.length_c   1.000
_cell.angle_alpha   90.00
_cell.angle_beta   90.00
_cell.angle_gamma   90.00
#
_symmetry.space_group_name_H-M   'P 1'
#
loop_
_entity.id
_entity.type
_entity.pdbx_description
1 polymer ?
#
loop_
_entity_poly.entity_id
_entity_poly.type
_entity_poly.pdbx_seq_one_letter_code
_entity_poly.pdbx_strand_id
1 'polypeptide(L)'
;LEQLFTWCEKYSVSILLDFHGLKGSQTGTPTSGNCGGCGNETCGKTWLNFLDEQKINLEVIRRLVVRFSSSPAYLGFAVANEVSSRVDEDALMSFYQKAYDIIREQDEDALVVLYGAFAPSLYPWQ
;
A
#
# COMPACT_ATOMS: atom_id res chain seq x y z
N LEU A 1 10.42 -12.00 -1.21
CA LEU A 1 10.60 -11.24 0.04
C LEU A 1 11.60 -11.93 0.97
N GLU A 2 11.41 -13.20 1.34
CA GLU A 2 12.34 -13.93 2.24
C GLU A 2 13.84 -13.75 1.93
N GLN A 3 14.24 -14.06 0.70
CA GLN A 3 15.63 -13.93 0.26
C GLN A 3 16.15 -12.49 0.31
N LEU A 4 15.27 -11.50 0.10
CA LEU A 4 15.61 -10.08 0.17
C LEU A 4 15.95 -9.69 1.60
N PHE A 5 15.15 -10.12 2.59
CA PHE A 5 15.44 -9.89 4.01
C PHE A 5 16.78 -10.51 4.40
N THR A 6 17.07 -11.75 3.98
CA THR A 6 18.39 -12.38 4.23
C THR A 6 19.56 -11.56 3.67
N TRP A 7 19.41 -11.00 2.46
CA TRP A 7 20.46 -10.15 1.87
C TRP A 7 20.58 -8.81 2.61
N CYS A 8 19.46 -8.16 2.89
CA CYS A 8 19.43 -6.87 3.55
C CYS A 8 20.00 -6.93 4.97
N GLU A 9 19.72 -7.99 5.74
CA GLU A 9 20.36 -8.24 7.03
C GLU A 9 21.88 -8.39 6.88
N LYS A 10 22.34 -9.22 5.93
CA LYS A 10 23.77 -9.44 5.68
C LYS A 10 24.53 -8.16 5.33
N TYR A 11 23.90 -7.25 4.60
CA TYR A 11 24.51 -6.02 4.10
C TYR A 11 24.10 -4.77 4.88
N SER A 12 23.40 -4.91 6.02
CA SER A 12 22.93 -3.79 6.86
C SER A 12 22.11 -2.75 6.08
N VAL A 13 21.19 -3.22 5.24
CA VAL A 13 20.26 -2.40 4.46
C VAL A 13 18.87 -2.55 5.05
N SER A 14 18.21 -1.44 5.38
CA SER A 14 16.83 -1.46 5.88
C SER A 14 15.81 -1.61 4.75
N ILE A 15 14.67 -2.25 5.03
CA ILE A 15 13.59 -2.54 4.10
C ILE A 15 12.32 -1.83 4.55
N LEU A 16 11.83 -0.91 3.72
CA LEU A 16 10.46 -0.41 3.78
C LEU A 16 9.61 -1.24 2.82
N LEU A 17 8.61 -1.95 3.33
CA LEU A 17 7.68 -2.71 2.48
C LEU A 17 6.60 -1.76 1.95
N ASP A 18 6.50 -1.62 0.63
CA ASP A 18 5.49 -0.79 -0.02
C ASP A 18 4.37 -1.65 -0.64
N PHE A 19 3.12 -1.38 -0.25
CA PHE A 19 1.96 -2.07 -0.81
C PHE A 19 1.49 -1.37 -2.10
N HIS A 20 2.13 -1.78 -3.19
CA HIS A 20 2.00 -1.11 -4.48
C HIS A 20 0.70 -1.43 -5.25
N GLY A 21 0.07 -2.57 -4.97
CA GLY A 21 -1.10 -3.05 -5.70
C GLY A 21 -2.13 -3.68 -4.78
N LEU A 22 -3.11 -2.88 -4.34
CA LEU A 22 -4.17 -3.34 -3.46
C LEU A 22 -5.24 -4.09 -4.27
N LYS A 23 -5.90 -5.06 -3.64
CA LYS A 23 -7.11 -5.68 -4.20
C LYS A 23 -8.13 -4.57 -4.42
N GLY A 24 -8.71 -4.52 -5.62
CA GLY A 24 -9.65 -3.48 -6.03
C GLY A 24 -9.01 -2.22 -6.63
N SER A 25 -7.67 -2.14 -6.65
CA SER A 25 -6.89 -1.01 -7.18
C SER A 25 -7.13 0.31 -6.45
N GLN A 26 -6.07 0.89 -5.91
CA GLN A 26 -6.09 2.19 -5.24
C GLN A 26 -5.81 3.36 -6.20
N THR A 27 -5.22 3.07 -7.37
CA THR A 27 -4.86 4.07 -8.39
C THR A 27 -5.86 4.12 -9.54
N GLY A 28 -6.48 2.98 -9.88
CA GLY A 28 -7.23 2.79 -11.12
C GLY A 28 -6.36 2.65 -12.37
N THR A 29 -5.06 2.37 -12.22
CA THR A 29 -4.09 2.33 -13.32
C THR A 29 -3.33 1.01 -13.36
N PRO A 30 -2.61 0.70 -14.47
CA PRO A 30 -1.78 -0.50 -14.55
C PRO A 30 -0.68 -0.60 -13.49
N THR A 31 -0.24 0.51 -12.87
CA THR A 31 0.81 0.50 -11.84
C THR A 31 0.38 -0.27 -10.59
N SER A 32 -0.92 -0.34 -10.29
CA SER A 32 -1.47 -1.16 -9.20
C SER A 32 -1.89 -2.57 -9.65
N GLY A 33 -1.54 -3.00 -10.87
CA GLY A 33 -1.99 -4.26 -11.46
C GLY A 33 -3.39 -4.24 -12.09
N ASN A 34 -4.00 -3.06 -12.26
CA ASN A 34 -5.31 -2.92 -12.91
C ASN A 34 -5.15 -2.70 -14.43
N CYS A 35 -5.33 -3.77 -15.20
CA CYS A 35 -5.21 -3.72 -16.66
C CYS A 35 -6.33 -2.94 -17.35
N GLY A 36 -7.50 -2.74 -16.72
CA GLY A 36 -8.60 -2.01 -17.33
C GLY A 36 -8.31 -0.51 -17.56
N GLY A 37 -7.24 0.02 -16.95
CA GLY A 37 -6.75 1.38 -17.20
C GLY A 37 -5.88 1.54 -18.44
N CYS A 38 -5.51 0.45 -19.14
CA CYS A 38 -4.59 0.51 -20.28
C CYS A 38 -5.26 0.87 -21.62
N GLY A 39 -6.59 1.00 -21.66
CA GLY A 39 -7.36 1.36 -22.86
C GLY A 39 -7.56 0.21 -23.86
N ASN A 40 -7.06 -0.99 -23.57
CA ASN A 40 -7.33 -2.18 -24.38
C ASN A 40 -8.66 -2.80 -23.99
N GLU A 41 -9.59 -2.95 -24.94
CA GLU A 41 -10.94 -3.50 -24.72
C GLU A 41 -10.92 -4.91 -24.11
N THR A 42 -9.88 -5.71 -24.40
CA THR A 42 -9.72 -7.06 -23.83
C THR A 42 -9.34 -7.06 -22.35
N CYS A 43 -8.82 -5.94 -21.84
CA CYS A 43 -8.37 -5.81 -20.45
C CYS A 43 -9.49 -5.44 -19.47
N GLY A 44 -10.71 -5.24 -19.96
CA GLY A 44 -11.88 -4.96 -19.13
C GLY A 44 -11.95 -3.51 -18.61
N LYS A 45 -12.76 -3.29 -17.57
CA LYS A 45 -12.99 -1.96 -16.99
C LYS A 45 -11.97 -1.64 -15.92
N THR A 46 -11.64 -0.36 -15.78
CA THR A 46 -10.91 0.16 -14.62
C THR A 46 -11.71 -0.05 -13.34
N TRP A 47 -11.08 -0.59 -12.31
CA TRP A 47 -11.61 -0.65 -10.94
C TRP A 47 -10.93 0.38 -10.03
N LEU A 48 -11.69 0.95 -9.11
CA LEU A 48 -11.19 1.82 -8.05
C LEU A 48 -12.02 1.57 -6.79
N ASN A 49 -11.93 0.35 -6.26
CA ASN A 49 -12.81 -0.14 -5.20
C ASN A 49 -12.03 -0.83 -4.07
N PHE A 50 -10.76 -0.46 -3.85
CA PHE A 50 -9.93 -1.10 -2.82
C PHE A 50 -10.46 -0.93 -1.39
N LEU A 51 -11.24 0.13 -1.13
CA LEU A 51 -11.89 0.36 0.16
C LEU A 51 -13.03 -0.62 0.42
N ASP A 52 -13.73 -1.08 -0.63
CA ASP A 52 -14.72 -2.15 -0.53
C ASP A 52 -14.03 -3.48 -0.18
N GLU A 53 -12.81 -3.64 -0.68
CA GLU A 53 -11.96 -4.82 -0.49
C GLU A 53 -11.02 -4.70 0.74
N GLN A 54 -11.25 -3.71 1.61
CA GLN A 54 -10.34 -3.35 2.71
C GLN A 54 -9.98 -4.54 3.61
N LYS A 55 -10.91 -5.47 3.83
CA LYS A 55 -10.69 -6.64 4.69
C LYS A 55 -9.53 -7.50 4.19
N ILE A 56 -9.45 -7.74 2.88
CA ILE A 56 -8.37 -8.52 2.28
C ILE A 56 -7.06 -7.73 2.34
N ASN A 57 -7.12 -6.44 2.02
CA ASN A 57 -5.94 -5.58 2.03
C ASN A 57 -5.32 -5.46 3.43
N LEU A 58 -6.13 -5.27 4.48
CA LEU A 58 -5.67 -5.25 5.88
C LEU A 58 -5.10 -6.60 6.33
N GLU A 59 -5.67 -7.71 5.86
CA GLU A 59 -5.14 -9.06 6.16
C GLU A 59 -3.78 -9.29 5.49
N VAL A 60 -3.56 -8.77 4.28
CA VAL A 60 -2.24 -8.81 3.62
C VAL A 60 -1.21 -8.04 4.45
N ILE A 61 -1.55 -6.82 4.88
CA ILE A 61 -0.68 -6.00 5.76
C ILE A 61 -0.35 -6.78 7.02
N ARG A 62 -1.36 -7.30 7.73
CA ARG A 62 -1.17 -8.09 8.96
C ARG A 62 -0.20 -9.25 8.74
N ARG A 63 -0.40 -10.05 7.69
CA ARG A 63 0.46 -11.22 7.41
C ARG A 63 1.89 -10.83 7.07
N LEU A 64 2.09 -9.75 6.31
CA LEU A 64 3.43 -9.29 5.97
C LEU A 64 4.16 -8.75 7.20
N VAL A 65 3.49 -7.94 8.02
CA VAL A 65 4.08 -7.40 9.25
C VAL A 65 4.43 -8.54 10.21
N VAL A 66 3.47 -9.43 10.54
CA VAL A 66 3.72 -10.62 11.40
C VAL A 66 4.89 -11.46 10.88
N ARG A 67 5.05 -11.57 9.56
CA ARG A 67 6.08 -12.41 8.96
C ARG A 67 7.47 -11.80 9.03
N PHE A 68 7.57 -10.48 8.88
CA PHE A 68 8.85 -9.81 8.61
C PHE A 68 9.30 -8.83 9.70
N SER A 69 8.42 -8.40 10.62
CA SER A 69 8.77 -7.40 11.64
C SER A 69 9.84 -7.84 12.63
N SER A 70 10.03 -9.15 12.83
CA SER A 70 11.10 -9.67 13.68
C SER A 70 12.50 -9.56 13.07
N SER A 71 12.62 -9.19 11.79
CA SER A 71 13.92 -9.01 11.13
C SER A 71 14.53 -7.67 11.51
N PRO A 72 15.83 -7.60 11.87
CA PRO A 72 16.50 -6.32 12.10
C PRO A 72 16.65 -5.47 10.83
N ALA A 73 16.42 -6.05 9.64
CA ALA A 73 16.37 -5.30 8.39
C ALA A 73 14.99 -4.65 8.15
N TYR A 74 13.95 -4.99 8.91
CA TYR A 74 12.64 -4.37 8.76
C TYR A 74 12.66 -2.92 9.24
N LEU A 75 12.34 -1.98 8.34
CA LEU A 75 12.17 -0.57 8.68
C LEU A 75 10.72 -0.22 9.00
N GLY A 76 9.78 -0.85 8.30
CA GLY A 76 8.37 -0.50 8.39
C GLY A 76 7.56 -0.80 7.14
N PHE A 77 6.43 -0.12 6.99
CA PHE A 77 5.43 -0.40 5.97
C PHE A 77 4.82 0.89 5.37
N ALA A 78 4.71 0.93 4.05
CA ALA A 78 4.01 1.96 3.28
C ALA A 78 2.65 1.41 2.81
N VAL A 79 1.56 2.00 3.30
CA VAL A 79 0.26 1.32 3.42
C VAL A 79 -0.49 1.17 2.09
N ALA A 80 -0.48 2.21 1.25
CA ALA A 80 -1.14 2.17 -0.06
C ALA A 80 -0.51 3.21 -0.99
N ASN A 81 0.29 2.76 -1.95
CA ASN A 81 0.98 3.65 -2.89
C ASN A 81 0.01 4.40 -3.83
N GLU A 82 0.30 5.67 -4.12
CA GLU A 82 -0.34 6.47 -5.17
C GLU A 82 -1.88 6.50 -5.16
N VAL A 83 -2.50 6.56 -3.96
CA VAL A 83 -3.96 6.55 -3.85
C VAL A 83 -4.59 7.65 -4.71
N SER A 84 -5.56 7.26 -5.56
CA SER A 84 -6.28 8.17 -6.44
C SER A 84 -7.04 9.21 -5.63
N SER A 85 -7.02 10.46 -6.08
CA SER A 85 -7.84 11.55 -5.53
C SER A 85 -9.35 11.39 -5.67
N ARG A 86 -9.81 10.34 -6.36
CA ARG A 86 -11.23 10.01 -6.55
C ARG A 86 -11.80 9.14 -5.41
N VAL A 87 -10.97 8.80 -4.44
CA VAL A 87 -11.32 7.97 -3.29
C VAL A 87 -11.90 8.86 -2.19
N ASP A 88 -12.88 8.34 -1.46
CA ASP A 88 -13.45 9.01 -0.29
C ASP A 88 -12.38 9.17 0.82
N GLU A 89 -12.14 10.42 1.24
CA GLU A 89 -11.04 10.76 2.16
C GLU A 89 -11.29 10.24 3.58
N ASP A 90 -12.53 10.32 4.08
CA ASP A 90 -12.87 9.83 5.42
C ASP A 90 -12.71 8.30 5.50
N ALA A 91 -13.17 7.59 4.48
CA ALA A 91 -13.01 6.14 4.37
C ALA A 91 -11.53 5.75 4.18
N LEU A 92 -10.74 6.55 3.46
CA LEU A 92 -9.29 6.37 3.35
C LEU A 92 -8.60 6.53 4.71
N MET A 93 -8.93 7.57 5.47
CA MET A 93 -8.37 7.80 6.79
C MET A 93 -8.77 6.70 7.77
N SER A 94 -10.01 6.18 7.69
CA SER A 94 -10.43 5.01 8.47
C SER A 94 -9.65 3.75 8.10
N PHE A 95 -9.38 3.53 6.81
CA PHE A 95 -8.53 2.42 6.35
C PHE A 95 -7.09 2.56 6.87
N TYR A 96 -6.52 3.77 6.81
CA TYR A 96 -5.18 4.07 7.33
C TYR A 96 -5.08 3.88 8.83
N GLN A 97 -6.07 4.30 9.61
CA GLN A 97 -6.08 4.06 11.05
C GLN A 97 -6.03 2.55 11.36
N LYS A 98 -6.87 1.75 10.67
CA LYS A 98 -6.87 0.29 10.86
C LYS A 98 -5.54 -0.35 10.47
N ALA A 99 -4.91 0.11 9.38
CA ALA A 99 -3.61 -0.38 8.96
C ALA A 99 -2.51 0.01 9.97
N TYR A 100 -2.55 1.25 10.46
CA TYR A 100 -1.65 1.75 11.50
C TYR A 100 -1.74 0.91 12.78
N ASP A 101 -2.96 0.64 13.26
CA ASP A 101 -3.20 -0.17 14.45
C ASP A 101 -2.64 -1.59 14.29
N ILE A 102 -2.83 -2.21 13.12
CA ILE A 102 -2.27 -3.54 12.80
C ILE A 102 -0.74 -3.54 12.85
N ILE A 103 -0.10 -2.52 12.27
CA ILE A 103 1.37 -2.43 12.24
C ILE A 103 1.88 -2.22 13.67
N ARG A 104 1.29 -1.29 14.43
CA ARG A 104 1.68 -0.97 15.81
C ARG A 104 1.46 -2.11 16.79
N GLU A 105 0.44 -2.94 16.58
CA GLU A 105 0.21 -4.15 17.37
C GLU A 105 1.39 -5.14 17.28
N GLN A 106 2.12 -5.13 16.17
CA GLN A 106 3.24 -6.05 15.92
C GLN A 106 4.62 -5.41 16.11
N ASP A 107 4.75 -4.12 15.81
CA ASP A 107 5.99 -3.37 15.87
C ASP A 107 5.70 -1.90 16.21
N GLU A 108 5.98 -1.54 17.46
CA GLU A 108 5.76 -0.19 18.00
C GLU A 108 6.65 0.87 17.34
N ASP A 109 7.84 0.47 16.88
CA ASP A 109 8.88 1.35 16.34
C ASP A 109 8.90 1.42 14.80
N ALA A 110 8.16 0.54 14.12
CA ALA A 110 8.08 0.52 12.66
C ALA A 110 7.73 1.89 12.06
N LEU A 111 8.42 2.28 11.00
CA LEU A 111 8.03 3.43 10.18
C LEU A 111 6.73 3.13 9.44
N VAL A 112 5.68 3.93 9.65
CA VAL A 112 4.42 3.81 8.90
C VAL A 112 4.31 4.98 7.92
N VAL A 113 4.28 4.68 6.63
CA VAL A 113 4.14 5.68 5.56
C VAL A 113 2.72 5.65 5.01
N LEU A 114 2.04 6.79 5.11
CA LEU A 114 0.71 7.02 4.55
C LEU A 114 0.86 7.93 3.34
N TYR A 115 0.27 7.54 2.21
CA TYR A 115 0.31 8.35 1.00
C TYR A 115 -0.86 9.34 1.01
N GLY A 116 -0.58 10.58 0.62
CA GLY A 116 -1.66 11.52 0.33
C GLY A 116 -2.43 11.07 -0.90
N ALA A 117 -3.75 11.29 -0.91
CA ALA A 117 -4.52 11.19 -2.13
C ALA A 117 -4.07 12.33 -3.06
N PHE A 118 -3.27 12.00 -4.09
CA PHE A 118 -2.57 13.00 -4.89
C PHE A 118 -3.31 13.27 -6.21
N ALA A 119 -3.63 14.55 -6.45
CA ALA A 119 -4.13 15.06 -7.73
C ALA A 119 -3.23 16.20 -8.23
N PRO A 120 -2.10 15.90 -8.90
CA PRO A 120 -1.20 16.94 -9.39
C PRO A 120 -1.88 17.89 -10.38
N SER A 121 -2.93 17.42 -11.07
CA SER A 121 -3.75 18.23 -11.98
C SER A 121 -4.69 19.22 -11.29
N LEU A 122 -4.91 19.11 -9.98
CA LEU A 122 -5.66 20.08 -9.16
C LEU A 122 -4.73 21.06 -8.44
N TYR A 123 -3.42 20.86 -8.52
CA TYR A 123 -2.44 21.78 -7.94
C TYR A 123 -2.26 22.99 -8.87
N PRO A 124 -2.32 24.22 -8.36
CA PRO A 124 -2.35 25.41 -9.20
C PRO A 124 -0.96 25.69 -9.77
N TRP A 125 -0.68 25.10 -10.93
CA TRP A 125 0.35 25.60 -11.85
C TRP A 125 -0.31 26.22 -13.09
N GLN A 126 -1.37 27.01 -12.87
CA GLN A 126 -1.92 27.93 -13.88
C GLN A 126 -1.14 29.24 -13.86
#